data_AF-A0A8C8W937-F1
#
_entry.id   AF-A0A8C8W937-F1
#
_cell.length_a   1.000
_cell.length_b   1.000
_cell.length_c   1.000
_cell.angle_alpha   90.00
_cell.angle_beta   90.00
_cell.angle_gamma   90.00
#
_symmetry.space_group_name_H-M   'P 1'
#
loop_
_entity.id
_entity.type
_entity.pdbx_description
1 polymer ?
#
loop_
_entity_poly.entity_id
_entity_poly.type
_entity_poly.pdbx_seq_one_letter_code
_entity_poly.pdbx_strand_id
1 'polypeptide(L)'
;MEALNGGIRTEIGDVSAHRRVESLNYLEPGEQFGLLHHHPQKDGQFCEITIEEDIDETRSMKKKEKKKKTQPSPTPPPPPPKKKKLPDQEQKAIKIQAWWRGTLVRRTLLHATLRAWIIQQWWKMTVAKLLEKRKRAALESYAQQEWAVVKLQSLVRMWHIRQRYCRLLHAARIIQLYWRWHNCHSRGFFQGSYDLTASHLGLELEIFLGSQICRITDCIPFPIKS
;
A
#
# COMPACT_ATOMS: atom_id res chain seq x y z
N MET A 1 -14.43 49.76 -12.39
CA MET A 1 -15.88 49.87 -12.66
C MET A 1 -16.10 49.23 -14.02
N GLU A 2 -16.83 48.15 -14.25
CA GLU A 2 -17.63 47.23 -13.44
C GLU A 2 -17.57 45.86 -14.15
N ALA A 3 -17.68 44.79 -13.36
CA ALA A 3 -17.92 43.44 -13.85
C ALA A 3 -19.42 43.26 -14.15
N LEU A 4 -19.77 42.56 -15.22
CA LEU A 4 -21.11 42.00 -15.39
C LEU A 4 -21.03 40.51 -15.74
N ASN A 5 -21.76 39.76 -14.91
CA ASN A 5 -21.98 38.32 -14.91
C ASN A 5 -22.63 37.80 -16.19
N GLY A 6 -22.28 36.57 -16.57
CA GLY A 6 -23.07 35.72 -17.45
C GLY A 6 -22.90 34.25 -17.06
N GLY A 7 -23.83 33.74 -16.27
CA GLY A 7 -23.80 32.38 -15.70
C GLY A 7 -23.96 31.26 -16.72
N ILE A 8 -23.40 30.09 -16.38
CA ILE A 8 -23.64 28.84 -17.09
C ILE A 8 -24.41 27.90 -16.17
N ARG A 9 -25.63 27.60 -16.61
CA ARG A 9 -26.56 26.58 -16.13
C ARG A 9 -25.90 25.19 -16.18
N THR A 10 -26.11 24.41 -15.12
CA THR A 10 -26.00 22.94 -15.14
C THR A 10 -27.36 22.37 -14.79
N GLU A 11 -28.02 21.75 -15.77
CA GLU A 11 -29.21 20.91 -15.59
C GLU A 11 -28.81 19.46 -15.95
N ILE A 12 -28.89 18.50 -15.02
CA ILE A 12 -30.00 17.60 -14.66
C ILE A 12 -29.99 16.28 -15.45
N GLY A 13 -30.20 15.19 -14.70
CA GLY A 13 -30.65 13.86 -15.15
C GLY A 13 -29.56 12.79 -15.05
N ASP A 14 -29.72 11.60 -14.48
CA ASP A 14 -30.87 10.85 -13.95
C ASP A 14 -30.27 9.69 -13.11
N VAL A 15 -30.74 9.38 -11.89
CA VAL A 15 -31.81 8.42 -11.51
C VAL A 15 -31.42 6.93 -11.64
N SER A 16 -31.85 6.16 -10.63
CA SER A 16 -31.99 4.69 -10.57
C SER A 16 -30.75 3.84 -10.25
N ALA A 17 -30.81 2.78 -9.44
CA ALA A 17 -31.86 2.22 -8.60
C ALA A 17 -31.28 1.10 -7.71
N HIS A 18 -31.97 0.87 -6.59
CA HIS A 18 -32.33 -0.43 -6.01
C HIS A 18 -31.32 -1.36 -5.29
N ARG A 19 -31.83 -1.83 -4.13
CA ARG A 19 -31.70 -3.16 -3.47
C ARG A 19 -30.72 -3.18 -2.28
N ARG A 20 -31.12 -3.18 -1.00
CA ARG A 20 -32.10 -3.97 -0.19
C ARG A 20 -31.64 -5.41 0.12
N VAL A 21 -31.49 -5.69 1.43
CA VAL A 21 -31.31 -7.00 2.13
C VAL A 21 -29.93 -7.62 1.91
N GLU A 22 -29.09 -7.93 2.90
CA GLU A 22 -29.19 -8.90 4.00
C GLU A 22 -28.27 -8.41 5.17
N SER A 23 -28.70 -8.21 6.41
CA SER A 23 -29.16 -9.18 7.42
C SER A 23 -28.19 -10.34 7.69
N LEU A 24 -27.50 -10.21 8.82
CA LEU A 24 -27.12 -11.26 9.77
C LEU A 24 -26.09 -12.31 9.31
N ASN A 25 -24.86 -12.16 9.81
CA ASN A 25 -24.32 -13.16 10.74
C ASN A 25 -23.32 -12.49 11.70
N TYR A 26 -23.84 -12.21 12.90
CA TYR A 26 -23.11 -12.11 14.15
C TYR A 26 -22.37 -13.43 14.38
N LEU A 27 -21.09 -13.37 14.71
CA LEU A 27 -20.43 -14.43 15.48
C LEU A 27 -19.57 -13.75 16.55
N GLU A 28 -20.07 -13.80 17.78
CA GLU A 28 -19.43 -13.30 19.00
C GLU A 28 -18.13 -14.07 19.33
N PRO A 29 -17.22 -13.46 20.11
CA PRO A 29 -15.89 -13.97 20.38
C PRO A 29 -15.88 -14.94 21.57
N GLY A 30 -15.40 -16.16 21.35
CA GLY A 30 -15.04 -17.10 22.39
C GLY A 30 -13.59 -16.92 22.82
N GLU A 31 -13.39 -16.46 24.05
CA GLU A 31 -12.13 -16.58 24.79
C GLU A 31 -11.70 -18.05 24.89
N GLN A 32 -10.42 -18.35 24.62
CA GLN A 32 -9.54 -19.04 25.56
C GLN A 32 -8.14 -19.30 24.98
N PHE A 33 -7.14 -18.79 25.73
CA PHE A 33 -5.90 -19.45 26.11
C PHE A 33 -5.11 -20.27 25.06
N GLY A 34 -3.96 -19.71 24.68
CA GLY A 34 -2.89 -20.43 24.00
C GLY A 34 -1.62 -19.59 23.98
N LEU A 35 -0.96 -19.52 25.13
CA LEU A 35 0.36 -18.91 25.30
C LEU A 35 1.37 -19.65 24.41
N LEU A 36 1.62 -19.14 23.21
CA LEU A 36 2.69 -19.62 22.35
C LEU A 36 3.66 -18.47 22.12
N HIS A 37 4.69 -18.49 22.97
CA HIS A 37 5.87 -17.66 22.90
C HIS A 37 6.61 -18.00 21.61
N HIS A 38 6.23 -17.39 20.49
CA HIS A 38 6.93 -17.59 19.22
C HIS A 38 8.18 -16.71 19.20
N HIS A 39 9.30 -17.35 19.52
CA HIS A 39 10.63 -16.84 19.21
C HIS A 39 10.71 -16.57 17.69
N PRO A 40 11.13 -15.37 17.23
CA PRO A 40 11.39 -15.18 15.82
C PRO A 40 12.78 -15.72 15.49
N GLN A 41 12.90 -17.04 15.37
CA GLN A 41 13.98 -17.64 14.60
C GLN A 41 13.57 -17.57 13.14
N LYS A 42 13.92 -16.46 12.48
CA LYS A 42 13.91 -16.39 11.01
C LYS A 42 15.30 -16.78 10.55
N ASP A 43 15.48 -18.09 10.40
CA ASP A 43 16.49 -18.63 9.52
C ASP A 43 16.17 -18.07 8.13
N GLY A 44 16.91 -17.03 7.75
CA GLY A 44 16.90 -16.50 6.41
C GLY A 44 17.41 -17.59 5.49
N GLN A 45 16.47 -18.35 4.95
CA GLN A 45 16.70 -19.36 3.93
C GLN A 45 17.44 -18.68 2.77
N PHE A 46 18.76 -18.89 2.75
CA PHE A 46 19.59 -18.63 1.61
C PHE A 46 19.10 -19.60 0.54
N CYS A 47 18.35 -19.09 -0.44
CA CYS A 47 18.10 -19.82 -1.67
C CYS A 47 19.44 -19.94 -2.39
N GLU A 48 20.20 -20.97 -2.06
CA GLU A 48 21.31 -21.44 -2.87
C GLU A 48 20.70 -21.91 -4.20
N ILE A 49 20.83 -21.07 -5.22
CA ILE A 49 20.56 -21.47 -6.59
C ILE A 49 21.78 -22.29 -6.98
N THR A 50 21.71 -23.61 -6.78
CA THR A 50 22.61 -24.54 -7.45
C THR A 50 22.35 -24.41 -8.95
N ILE A 51 23.22 -23.66 -9.63
CA ILE A 51 23.36 -23.79 -11.08
C ILE A 51 24.13 -25.09 -11.26
N GLU A 52 23.42 -26.18 -11.52
CA GLU A 52 24.04 -27.38 -12.05
C GLU A 52 24.62 -27.01 -13.42
N GLU A 53 25.94 -26.84 -13.47
CA GLU A 53 26.72 -26.83 -14.69
C GLU A 53 26.75 -28.26 -15.25
N ASP A 54 25.78 -28.60 -16.10
CA ASP A 54 25.89 -29.79 -16.95
C ASP A 54 26.95 -29.54 -18.03
N ILE A 55 28.21 -29.81 -17.68
CA ILE A 55 29.31 -29.99 -18.62
C ILE A 55 29.90 -31.39 -18.46
N ASP A 56 29.78 -32.13 -19.57
CA ASP A 56 30.56 -33.30 -20.00
C ASP A 56 30.14 -34.69 -19.48
N GLU A 57 29.50 -35.48 -20.35
CA GLU A 57 29.81 -36.90 -20.39
C GLU A 57 29.72 -37.48 -21.81
N THR A 58 30.86 -37.51 -22.47
CA THR A 58 31.08 -38.25 -23.72
C THR A 58 31.67 -39.63 -23.42
N ARG A 59 30.87 -40.71 -23.29
CA ARG A 59 31.38 -42.10 -23.53
C ARG A 59 30.34 -43.22 -23.75
N SER A 60 30.24 -43.63 -25.01
CA SER A 60 30.24 -45.01 -25.57
C SER A 60 29.72 -46.23 -24.77
N MET A 61 28.89 -47.04 -25.45
CA MET A 61 28.90 -48.51 -25.66
C MET A 61 27.43 -49.00 -25.77
N LYS A 62 26.93 -49.87 -26.67
CA LYS A 62 27.47 -51.15 -27.17
C LYS A 62 26.60 -51.69 -28.33
N LYS A 63 27.26 -52.11 -29.42
CA LYS A 63 27.13 -53.38 -30.16
C LYS A 63 25.80 -54.16 -30.05
N LYS A 64 25.08 -54.31 -31.17
CA LYS A 64 24.26 -55.51 -31.44
C LYS A 64 24.58 -56.08 -32.82
N GLU A 65 24.91 -57.36 -32.79
CA GLU A 65 25.46 -58.17 -33.88
C GLU A 65 24.40 -58.62 -34.89
N LYS A 66 24.93 -58.88 -36.10
CA LYS A 66 24.42 -59.66 -37.23
C LYS A 66 23.51 -60.85 -36.85
N LYS A 67 22.42 -61.01 -37.61
CA LYS A 67 21.93 -62.33 -38.04
C LYS A 67 21.83 -62.36 -39.57
N LYS A 68 22.42 -63.42 -40.12
CA LYS A 68 22.65 -63.75 -41.54
C LYS A 68 21.51 -64.64 -42.04
N LYS A 69 20.91 -64.34 -43.19
CA LYS A 69 20.15 -65.27 -44.07
C LYS A 69 20.20 -64.69 -45.49
N THR A 70 21.17 -65.12 -46.30
CA THR A 70 21.04 -66.08 -47.41
C THR A 70 20.43 -65.45 -48.66
N GLN A 71 21.26 -65.31 -49.70
CA GLN A 71 20.89 -64.97 -51.08
C GLN A 71 20.01 -66.07 -51.72
N PRO A 72 19.30 -65.77 -52.81
CA PRO A 72 19.89 -66.06 -54.12
C PRO A 72 19.93 -64.82 -55.03
N SER A 73 21.08 -64.62 -55.68
CA SER A 73 21.25 -63.74 -56.84
C SER A 73 20.35 -64.22 -57.99
N PRO A 74 19.79 -63.33 -58.82
CA PRO A 74 20.52 -62.86 -60.00
C PRO A 74 20.37 -61.34 -60.15
N THR A 75 21.43 -60.56 -60.16
CA THR A 75 22.03 -59.95 -61.38
C THR A 75 23.13 -59.00 -60.84
N PRO A 76 24.31 -58.88 -61.47
CA PRO A 76 25.36 -58.00 -60.98
C PRO A 76 24.85 -56.55 -60.87
N PRO A 77 25.04 -55.85 -59.74
CA PRO A 77 24.81 -54.41 -59.70
C PRO A 77 25.75 -53.74 -60.70
N PRO A 78 25.26 -52.78 -61.51
CA PRO A 78 26.08 -52.12 -62.51
C PRO A 78 27.31 -51.51 -61.83
N PRO A 79 28.49 -51.62 -62.45
CA PRO A 79 29.72 -51.07 -61.88
C PRO A 79 29.52 -49.58 -61.57
N PRO A 80 30.13 -49.06 -60.47
CA PRO A 80 30.05 -47.64 -60.12
C PRO A 80 30.36 -46.83 -61.37
N PRO A 81 29.54 -45.83 -61.73
CA PRO A 81 29.71 -45.09 -62.97
C PRO A 81 31.15 -44.58 -63.02
N LYS A 82 31.90 -45.13 -63.97
CA LYS A 82 33.27 -44.71 -64.27
C LYS A 82 33.24 -43.19 -64.33
N LYS A 83 34.08 -42.52 -63.54
CA LYS A 83 34.26 -41.07 -63.56
C LYS A 83 34.65 -40.67 -64.98
N LYS A 84 33.67 -40.43 -65.85
CA LYS A 84 33.88 -39.69 -67.08
C LYS A 84 34.38 -38.33 -66.61
N LYS A 85 35.54 -37.90 -67.09
CA LYS A 85 36.00 -36.53 -66.88
C LYS A 85 34.87 -35.65 -67.40
N LEU A 86 34.05 -35.11 -66.49
CA LEU A 86 33.00 -34.15 -66.83
C LEU A 86 33.72 -33.03 -67.60
N PRO A 87 33.18 -32.56 -68.74
CA PRO A 87 33.78 -31.46 -69.49
C PRO A 87 34.10 -30.34 -68.50
N ASP A 88 35.28 -29.74 -68.62
CA ASP A 88 35.84 -28.77 -67.67
C ASP A 88 34.84 -27.64 -67.30
N GLN A 89 33.91 -27.34 -68.22
CA GLN A 89 32.80 -26.42 -68.04
C GLN A 89 31.75 -26.85 -66.99
N GLU A 90 31.39 -28.14 -66.91
CA GLU A 90 30.44 -28.65 -65.90
C GLU A 90 31.03 -28.62 -64.50
N GLN A 91 32.32 -28.96 -64.36
CA GLN A 91 33.00 -28.88 -63.05
C GLN A 91 33.10 -27.43 -62.55
N LYS A 92 33.35 -26.47 -63.45
CA LYS A 92 33.33 -25.03 -63.14
C LYS A 92 31.93 -24.57 -62.74
N ALA A 93 30.89 -24.99 -63.44
CA ALA A 93 29.51 -24.66 -63.10
C ALA A 93 29.12 -25.22 -61.72
N ILE A 94 29.49 -26.46 -61.39
CA ILE A 94 29.24 -27.06 -60.08
C ILE A 94 29.94 -26.27 -58.96
N LYS A 95 31.19 -25.83 -59.18
CA LYS A 95 31.92 -24.98 -58.22
C LYS A 95 31.20 -23.65 -57.99
N ILE A 96 30.73 -23.00 -59.05
CA ILE A 96 29.98 -21.74 -58.96
C ILE A 96 28.66 -21.95 -58.20
N GLN A 97 27.92 -23.02 -58.51
CA GLN A 97 26.66 -23.35 -57.82
C GLN A 97 26.87 -23.65 -56.33
N ALA A 98 27.92 -24.43 -56.00
CA ALA A 98 28.27 -24.73 -54.62
C ALA A 98 28.65 -23.46 -53.85
N TRP A 99 29.38 -22.54 -54.48
CA TRP A 99 29.73 -21.24 -53.90
C TRP A 99 28.50 -20.37 -53.62
N TRP A 100 27.56 -20.29 -54.56
CA TRP A 100 26.31 -19.55 -54.37
C TRP A 100 25.46 -20.14 -53.25
N ARG A 101 25.29 -21.47 -53.21
CA ARG A 101 24.55 -22.16 -52.13
C ARG A 101 25.19 -21.90 -50.76
N GLY A 102 26.52 -21.99 -50.66
CA GLY A 102 27.24 -21.71 -49.41
C GLY A 102 27.13 -20.25 -48.97
N THR A 103 27.19 -19.30 -49.90
CA THR A 103 27.06 -17.86 -49.60
C THR A 103 25.65 -17.51 -49.13
N LEU A 104 24.61 -18.08 -49.74
CA LEU A 104 23.22 -17.87 -49.34
C LEU A 104 22.95 -18.38 -47.92
N VAL A 105 23.43 -19.59 -47.58
CA VAL A 105 23.29 -20.16 -46.23
C VAL A 105 24.01 -19.32 -45.19
N ARG A 106 25.23 -18.85 -45.48
CA ARG A 106 25.97 -17.99 -44.52
C ARG A 106 25.27 -16.66 -44.25
N ARG A 107 24.73 -16.02 -45.28
CA ARG A 107 23.97 -14.76 -45.13
C ARG A 107 22.71 -14.97 -44.31
N THR A 108 21.95 -16.03 -44.58
CA THR A 108 20.72 -16.34 -43.83
C THR A 108 21.02 -16.68 -42.37
N LEU A 109 22.07 -17.45 -42.11
CA LEU A 109 22.50 -17.76 -40.75
C LEU A 109 22.90 -16.50 -39.99
N LEU A 110 23.70 -15.61 -40.58
CA LEU A 110 24.07 -14.33 -39.96
C LEU A 110 22.84 -13.45 -39.65
N HIS A 111 21.87 -13.40 -40.57
CA HIS A 111 20.62 -12.69 -40.29
C HIS A 111 19.80 -13.34 -39.17
N ALA A 112 19.75 -14.67 -39.12
CA ALA A 112 19.05 -15.40 -38.07
C ALA A 112 19.71 -15.20 -36.70
N THR A 113 21.04 -15.26 -36.63
CA THR A 113 21.79 -15.06 -35.38
C THR A 113 21.65 -13.63 -34.86
N LEU A 114 21.73 -12.62 -35.74
CA LEU A 114 21.49 -11.23 -35.35
C LEU A 114 20.07 -11.02 -34.80
N ARG A 115 19.06 -11.59 -35.46
CA ARG A 115 17.67 -11.51 -34.99
C ARG A 115 17.49 -12.19 -33.64
N ALA A 116 18.04 -13.40 -33.48
CA ALA A 116 17.99 -14.13 -32.22
C ALA A 116 18.69 -13.34 -31.10
N TRP A 117 19.84 -12.74 -31.38
CA TRP A 117 20.58 -11.93 -30.43
C TRP A 117 19.81 -10.69 -29.97
N ILE A 118 19.15 -9.97 -30.90
CA ILE A 118 18.28 -8.83 -30.55
C ILE A 118 17.14 -9.28 -29.63
N ILE A 119 16.49 -10.41 -29.94
CA ILE A 119 15.39 -10.95 -29.11
C ILE A 119 15.90 -11.35 -27.72
N GLN A 120 17.04 -12.03 -27.63
CA GLN A 120 17.65 -12.41 -26.35
C GLN A 120 17.98 -11.18 -25.50
N GLN A 121 18.55 -10.14 -26.11
CA GLN A 121 18.90 -8.92 -25.40
C GLN A 121 17.66 -8.16 -24.94
N TRP A 122 16.62 -8.10 -25.76
CA TRP A 122 15.33 -7.51 -25.39
C TRP A 122 14.70 -8.24 -24.20
N TRP A 123 14.74 -9.58 -24.19
CA TRP A 123 14.25 -10.37 -23.06
C TRP A 123 15.02 -10.07 -21.77
N LYS A 124 16.37 -10.06 -21.83
CA LYS A 124 17.22 -9.71 -20.68
C LYS A 124 16.87 -8.32 -20.12
N MET A 125 16.73 -7.32 -20.98
CA MET A 125 16.33 -5.97 -20.57
C MET A 125 14.93 -5.95 -19.95
N THR A 126 13.98 -6.71 -20.51
CA THR A 126 12.59 -6.76 -20.02
C THR A 126 12.51 -7.42 -18.65
N VAL A 127 13.23 -8.53 -18.45
CA VAL A 127 13.33 -9.21 -17.15
C VAL A 127 14.00 -8.31 -16.11
N ALA A 128 15.11 -7.63 -16.46
CA ALA A 128 15.78 -6.71 -15.56
C ALA A 128 14.87 -5.55 -15.12
N LYS A 129 14.14 -4.93 -16.08
CA LYS A 129 13.15 -3.89 -15.77
C LYS A 129 12.03 -4.40 -14.86
N LEU A 130 11.56 -5.63 -15.08
CA LEU A 130 10.51 -6.22 -14.24
C LEU A 130 11.02 -6.46 -12.81
N LEU A 131 12.24 -6.99 -12.67
CA LEU A 131 12.87 -7.20 -11.37
C LEU A 131 13.09 -5.88 -10.64
N GLU A 132 13.55 -4.86 -11.33
CA GLU A 132 13.75 -3.53 -10.75
C GLU A 132 12.43 -2.90 -10.27
N LYS A 133 11.35 -3.00 -11.07
CA LYS A 133 10.01 -2.57 -10.64
C LYS A 133 9.55 -3.31 -9.39
N ARG A 134 9.73 -4.63 -9.32
CA ARG A 134 9.40 -5.43 -8.13
C ARG A 134 10.21 -5.00 -6.91
N LYS A 135 11.52 -4.79 -7.07
CA LYS A 135 12.40 -4.30 -5.99
C LYS A 135 11.96 -2.93 -5.49
N ARG A 136 11.67 -1.97 -6.40
CA ARG A 136 11.18 -0.64 -6.02
C ARG A 136 9.84 -0.71 -5.29
N ALA A 137 8.88 -1.47 -5.80
CA ALA A 137 7.58 -1.64 -5.13
C ALA A 137 7.72 -2.23 -3.72
N ALA A 138 8.62 -3.20 -3.53
CA ALA A 138 8.92 -3.74 -2.21
C ALA A 138 9.51 -2.66 -1.28
N LEU A 139 10.51 -1.90 -1.75
CA LEU A 139 11.12 -0.82 -0.98
C LEU A 139 10.12 0.29 -0.63
N GLU A 140 9.25 0.68 -1.56
CA GLU A 140 8.18 1.65 -1.34
C GLU A 140 7.20 1.16 -0.27
N SER A 141 6.84 -0.13 -0.27
CA SER A 141 5.97 -0.70 0.76
C SER A 141 6.60 -0.65 2.15
N TYR A 142 7.90 -0.95 2.28
CA TYR A 142 8.62 -0.82 3.54
C TYR A 142 8.71 0.62 4.00
N ALA A 143 9.03 1.55 3.10
CA ALA A 143 9.04 2.97 3.41
C ALA A 143 7.67 3.42 3.92
N GLN A 144 6.58 3.10 3.22
CA GLN A 144 5.22 3.43 3.64
C GLN A 144 4.89 2.87 5.04
N GLN A 145 5.32 1.65 5.34
CA GLN A 145 5.17 1.07 6.67
C GLN A 145 5.94 1.89 7.73
N GLU A 146 7.18 2.25 7.48
CA GLU A 146 7.98 3.08 8.40
C GLU A 146 7.31 4.45 8.63
N TRP A 147 6.87 5.11 7.57
CA TRP A 147 6.14 6.38 7.66
C TRP A 147 4.86 6.25 8.48
N ALA A 148 4.09 5.18 8.27
CA ALA A 148 2.88 4.89 9.04
C ALA A 148 3.19 4.64 10.52
N VAL A 149 4.25 3.88 10.82
CA VAL A 149 4.69 3.60 12.19
C VAL A 149 5.15 4.87 12.90
N VAL A 150 5.96 5.71 12.27
CA VAL A 150 6.42 6.99 12.86
C VAL A 150 5.25 7.93 13.11
N LYS A 151 4.28 7.99 12.19
CA LYS A 151 3.05 8.77 12.37
C LYS A 151 2.23 8.23 13.54
N LEU A 152 2.05 6.91 13.65
CA LEU A 152 1.32 6.30 14.76
C LEU A 152 2.04 6.54 16.09
N GLN A 153 3.36 6.35 16.14
CA GLN A 153 4.17 6.60 17.33
C GLN A 153 4.07 8.06 17.80
N SER A 154 4.11 9.02 16.87
CA SER A 154 3.97 10.44 17.23
C SER A 154 2.58 10.76 17.76
N LEU A 155 1.52 10.17 17.18
CA LEU A 155 0.15 10.29 17.69
C LEU A 155 0.00 9.68 19.09
N VAL A 156 0.54 8.49 19.33
CA VAL A 156 0.48 7.83 20.64
C VAL A 156 1.24 8.64 21.70
N ARG A 157 2.43 9.14 21.37
CA ARG A 157 3.21 10.01 22.27
C ARG A 157 2.46 11.30 22.60
N MET A 158 1.90 11.97 21.58
CA MET A 158 1.09 13.17 21.76
C MET A 158 -0.13 12.89 22.64
N TRP A 159 -0.83 11.79 22.38
CA TRP A 159 -2.00 11.36 23.16
C TRP A 159 -1.67 11.15 24.63
N HIS A 160 -0.57 10.45 24.94
CA HIS A 160 -0.12 10.25 26.31
C HIS A 160 0.13 11.56 27.06
N ILE A 161 0.81 12.52 26.42
CA ILE A 161 1.08 13.83 27.00
C ILE A 161 -0.23 14.59 27.24
N ARG A 162 -1.12 14.61 26.23
CA ARG A 162 -2.43 15.26 26.34
C ARG A 162 -3.27 14.66 27.45
N GLN A 163 -3.29 13.34 27.58
CA GLN A 163 -4.03 12.64 28.63
C GLN A 163 -3.49 13.01 30.03
N ARG A 164 -2.17 13.05 30.21
CA ARG A 164 -1.55 13.50 31.47
C ARG A 164 -1.91 14.94 31.79
N TYR A 165 -1.83 15.83 30.80
CA TYR A 165 -2.19 17.23 30.95
C TYR A 165 -3.67 17.40 31.33
N CYS A 166 -4.58 16.71 30.64
CA CYS A 166 -6.01 16.74 30.93
C CYS A 166 -6.33 16.26 32.35
N ARG A 167 -5.66 15.19 32.83
CA ARG A 167 -5.80 14.71 34.22
C ARG A 167 -5.36 15.76 35.24
N LEU A 168 -4.19 16.37 35.04
CA LEU A 168 -3.69 17.43 35.91
C LEU A 168 -4.61 18.65 35.92
N LEU A 169 -5.07 19.06 34.74
CA LEU A 169 -5.97 20.20 34.59
C LEU A 169 -7.34 19.94 35.24
N HIS A 170 -7.86 18.72 35.13
CA HIS A 170 -9.07 18.31 35.83
C HIS A 170 -8.90 18.37 37.36
N ALA A 171 -7.79 17.83 37.88
CA ALA A 171 -7.47 17.90 39.31
C ALA A 171 -7.32 19.36 39.79
N ALA A 172 -6.59 20.19 39.05
CA ALA A 172 -6.43 21.61 39.36
C ALA A 172 -7.77 22.35 39.37
N ARG A 173 -8.66 22.07 38.41
CA ARG A 173 -10.01 22.66 38.38
C ARG A 173 -10.85 22.27 39.59
N ILE A 174 -10.80 21.00 40.03
CA ILE A 174 -11.49 20.56 41.25
C ILE A 174 -10.97 21.31 42.47
N ILE A 175 -9.65 21.40 42.62
CA ILE A 175 -9.02 22.10 43.74
C ILE A 175 -9.39 23.58 43.72
N GLN A 176 -9.33 24.23 42.56
CA GLN A 176 -9.73 25.62 42.39
C GLN A 176 -11.21 25.83 42.70
N LEU A 177 -12.09 24.94 42.26
CA LEU A 177 -13.52 25.02 42.54
C LEU A 177 -13.79 24.88 44.03
N TYR A 178 -13.17 23.90 44.68
CA TYR A 178 -13.27 23.71 46.13
C TYR A 178 -12.76 24.94 46.88
N TRP A 179 -11.61 25.48 46.48
CA TRP A 179 -11.06 26.69 47.09
C TRP A 179 -11.98 27.90 46.87
N ARG A 180 -12.49 28.13 45.66
CA ARG A 180 -13.42 29.23 45.36
C ARG A 180 -14.72 29.09 46.15
N TRP A 181 -15.28 27.89 46.21
CA TRP A 181 -16.46 27.59 47.03
C TRP A 181 -16.18 27.88 48.51
N HIS A 182 -15.09 27.36 49.07
CA HIS A 182 -14.72 27.59 50.46
C HIS A 182 -14.52 29.08 50.78
N ASN A 183 -13.91 29.85 49.88
CA ASN A 183 -13.72 31.30 50.05
C ASN A 183 -15.03 32.08 49.96
N CYS A 184 -15.95 31.72 49.07
CA CYS A 184 -17.28 32.36 49.03
C CYS A 184 -18.10 31.98 50.26
N HIS A 185 -18.04 30.72 50.68
CA HIS A 185 -18.75 30.23 51.86
C HIS A 185 -18.26 30.87 53.16
N SER A 186 -16.94 31.10 53.30
CA SER A 186 -16.37 31.74 54.48
C SER A 186 -16.51 33.26 54.50
N ARG A 187 -16.74 33.91 53.34
CA ARG A 187 -16.82 35.38 53.22
C ARG A 187 -18.24 35.92 53.26
N GLY A 188 -19.24 35.05 53.41
CA GLY A 188 -20.63 35.46 53.44
C GLY A 188 -21.19 35.80 52.06
N PHE A 189 -22.50 35.70 51.89
CA PHE A 189 -23.18 36.07 50.65
C PHE A 189 -24.18 37.19 50.89
N PHE A 190 -24.40 38.01 49.86
CA PHE A 190 -25.35 39.11 49.87
C PHE A 190 -26.59 38.69 49.08
N GLN A 191 -27.76 38.82 49.68
CA GLN A 191 -29.04 38.60 49.03
C GLN A 191 -29.79 39.92 49.01
N GLY A 192 -29.96 40.48 47.81
CA GLY A 192 -30.76 41.69 47.61
C GLY A 192 -32.14 41.30 47.08
N SER A 193 -33.19 41.82 47.70
CA SER A 193 -34.55 41.83 47.17
C SER A 193 -34.99 43.28 46.99
N TYR A 194 -35.82 43.53 45.98
CA TYR A 194 -36.36 44.85 45.73
C TYR A 194 -37.83 44.73 45.36
N ASP A 195 -38.64 45.63 45.91
CA ASP A 195 -40.06 45.74 45.64
C ASP A 195 -40.34 47.08 44.97
N LEU A 196 -40.88 47.03 43.76
CA LEU A 196 -41.21 48.22 42.99
C LEU A 196 -42.71 48.51 43.12
N THR A 197 -43.06 49.53 43.89
CA THR A 197 -44.45 50.01 44.04
C THR A 197 -44.62 51.30 43.25
N ALA A 198 -45.84 51.64 42.80
CA ALA A 198 -46.09 52.84 42.01
C ALA A 198 -45.64 54.17 42.68
N SER A 199 -45.52 54.18 44.02
CA SER A 199 -45.14 55.34 44.82
C SER A 199 -43.68 55.35 45.31
N HIS A 200 -43.03 54.19 45.42
CA HIS A 200 -41.69 54.06 46.00
C HIS A 200 -41.01 52.74 45.59
N LEU A 201 -39.67 52.73 45.63
CA LEU A 201 -38.82 51.55 45.50
C LEU A 201 -38.37 51.10 46.89
N GLY A 202 -38.78 49.91 47.31
CA GLY A 202 -38.25 49.24 48.50
C GLY A 202 -37.02 48.41 48.13
N LEU A 203 -35.95 48.55 48.91
CA LEU A 203 -34.71 47.78 48.79
C LEU A 203 -34.48 47.06 50.12
N GLU A 204 -34.31 45.74 50.08
CA GLU A 204 -33.89 44.95 51.23
C GLU A 204 -32.62 44.17 50.88
N LEU A 205 -31.56 44.42 51.64
CA LEU A 205 -30.28 43.76 51.48
C LEU A 205 -29.98 42.94 52.73
N GLU A 206 -29.89 41.63 52.57
CA GLU A 206 -29.45 40.70 53.60
C GLU A 206 -27.98 40.33 53.39
N ILE A 207 -27.18 40.51 54.44
CA ILE A 207 -25.76 40.16 54.48
C ILE A 207 -25.60 38.97 55.43
N PHE A 208 -25.26 37.81 54.88
CA PHE A 208 -25.01 36.59 55.65
C PHE A 208 -23.51 36.47 55.90
N LEU A 209 -23.03 36.55 57.15
CA LEU A 209 -21.64 36.29 57.53
C LEU A 209 -21.58 35.04 58.43
N GLY A 210 -21.46 33.86 57.83
CA GLY A 210 -21.47 32.60 58.57
C GLY A 210 -22.82 32.35 59.24
N SER A 211 -22.85 32.30 60.59
CA SER A 211 -24.09 32.14 61.38
C SER A 211 -24.81 33.45 61.70
N GLN A 212 -24.26 34.60 61.29
CA GLN A 212 -24.83 35.91 61.58
C GLN A 212 -25.49 36.51 60.33
N ILE A 213 -26.63 37.18 60.52
CA ILE A 213 -27.42 37.82 59.48
C ILE A 213 -27.61 39.29 59.84
N CYS A 214 -27.20 40.18 58.94
CA CYS A 214 -27.47 41.61 59.03
C CYS A 214 -28.46 42.00 57.92
N ARG A 215 -29.54 42.68 58.28
CA ARG A 215 -30.56 43.17 57.32
C ARG A 215 -30.51 44.69 57.23
N ILE A 216 -30.48 45.20 56.01
CA ILE A 216 -30.51 46.64 55.71
C ILE A 216 -31.68 46.89 54.77
N THR A 217 -32.64 47.71 55.19
CA THR A 217 -33.82 48.09 54.40
C THR A 217 -33.79 49.57 54.09
N ASP A 218 -34.10 49.95 52.85
CA ASP A 218 -34.20 51.33 52.39
C ASP A 218 -35.44 51.53 51.50
N CYS A 219 -36.00 52.73 51.48
CA CYS A 219 -37.19 53.09 50.71
C CYS A 219 -36.97 54.41 49.98
N ILE A 220 -36.86 54.35 48.64
CA ILE A 220 -36.65 55.53 47.80
C ILE A 220 -38.00 55.96 47.20
N PRO A 221 -38.59 57.09 47.63
CA PRO A 221 -39.86 57.58 47.07
C PRO A 221 -39.65 58.12 45.66
N PHE A 222 -40.63 57.88 44.77
CA PHE A 222 -40.60 58.47 43.43
C PHE A 222 -41.09 59.92 43.47
N PRO A 223 -40.45 60.85 42.73
CA PRO A 223 -40.97 62.20 42.59
C PRO A 223 -42.28 62.14 41.80
N ILE A 224 -43.41 62.16 42.50
CA ILE A 224 -44.73 62.29 41.89
C ILE A 224 -44.76 63.69 41.25
N LYS A 225 -44.77 63.74 39.92
CA LYS A 225 -45.06 64.99 39.21
C LYS A 225 -46.56 65.26 39.38
N SER A 226 -46.88 66.14 40.33
CA SER A 226 -48.20 66.76 40.48
C SER A 226 -48.48 67.70 39.33
#